data_AF-A0A1G5Y7G8-F1
#
_entry.id   AF-A0A1G5Y7G8-F1
#
_cell.length_a   1.000
_cell.length_b   1.000
_cell.length_c   1.000
_cell.angle_alpha   90.00
_cell.angle_beta   90.00
_cell.angle_gamma   90.00
#
_symmetry.space_group_name_H-M   'P 1'
#
loop_
_entity.id
_entity.type
_entity.pdbx_description
1 polymer ?
#
loop_
_entity_poly.entity_id
_entity_poly.type
_entity_poly.pdbx_seq_one_letter_code
_entity_poly.pdbx_strand_id
1 'polypeptide(L)'
;MATAPTTQCPFCGAPLTLEGDYCPNCGSKKQQFTEHRANMKAYKKAFEDTRNTVVAENRRDSKKAAAIAVIAVLIALILAEFVVTRNAYRIMAKHQANVAKRNSVAVLAAMNRYEGKEQYKFISEMWYENNLRYLNEEKGFREYHAVAAMADAYGNVVSEISSFMRLIADPESDYEGFETGVERRAGYVADYYHSFLKKYEAYVTNFKPDDKYYTYHPDGFTEEHMETYGKLKENLRCMISYYYGIPMEEMDDFDKLSQAKKSIRLIDAAEEKYVDNATE
;
A
#
# COMPACT_ATOMS: atom_id res chain seq x y z
N MET A 1 -8.74 80.73 13.92
CA MET A 1 -7.44 80.58 13.24
C MET A 1 -6.38 81.18 14.15
N ALA A 2 -5.56 80.34 14.79
CA ALA A 2 -4.50 80.82 15.68
C ALA A 2 -3.33 81.35 14.84
N THR A 3 -3.10 82.66 14.87
CA THR A 3 -1.98 83.32 14.22
C THR A 3 -0.67 82.88 14.90
N ALA A 4 0.24 82.28 14.13
CA ALA A 4 1.58 81.94 14.63
C ALA A 4 2.28 83.21 15.16
N PRO A 5 3.03 83.14 16.27
CA PRO A 5 3.74 84.30 16.80
C PRO A 5 4.78 84.77 15.78
N THR A 6 4.53 85.90 15.14
CA THR A 6 5.47 86.53 14.20
C THR A 6 6.54 87.28 14.99
N THR A 7 7.61 86.57 15.36
CA THR A 7 8.81 87.18 15.90
C THR A 7 9.48 88.01 14.80
N GLN A 8 9.65 89.31 15.02
CA GLN A 8 10.29 90.22 14.06
C GLN A 8 11.82 90.17 14.20
N CYS A 9 12.52 90.47 13.11
CA CYS A 9 13.97 90.58 13.11
C CYS A 9 14.40 91.81 13.93
N PRO A 10 15.24 91.67 14.96
CA PRO A 10 15.67 92.81 15.76
C PRO A 10 16.55 93.80 14.99
N PHE A 11 17.10 93.40 13.83
CA PHE A 11 18.00 94.23 13.02
C PHE A 11 17.32 94.92 11.84
N CYS A 12 16.25 94.36 11.26
CA CYS A 12 15.58 94.95 10.08
C CYS A 12 14.05 95.01 10.19
N GLY A 13 13.45 94.59 11.31
CA GLY A 13 12.01 94.60 11.54
C GLY A 13 11.20 93.60 10.71
N ALA A 14 11.81 92.94 9.72
CA ALA A 14 11.11 91.98 8.86
C ALA A 14 10.59 90.78 9.68
N PRO A 15 9.40 90.24 9.35
CA PRO A 15 8.87 89.05 10.01
C PRO A 15 9.80 87.87 9.77
N LEU A 16 10.18 87.17 10.84
CA LEU A 16 11.02 85.99 10.74
C LEU A 16 10.17 84.73 10.67
N THR A 17 10.48 83.88 9.71
CA THR A 17 10.02 82.49 9.66
C THR A 17 10.86 81.61 10.59
N LEU A 18 10.29 80.49 11.04
CA LEU A 18 10.97 79.49 11.88
C LEU A 18 12.15 78.79 11.16
N GLU A 19 12.12 78.76 9.84
CA GLU A 19 13.09 78.05 9.00
C GLU A 19 14.34 78.89 8.70
N GLY A 20 15.51 78.24 8.64
CA GLY A 20 16.80 78.87 8.33
C GLY A 20 17.48 79.58 9.50
N ASP A 21 18.81 79.65 9.44
CA ASP A 21 19.65 80.24 10.50
C ASP A 21 19.76 81.76 10.43
N TYR A 22 19.47 82.35 9.27
CA TYR A 22 19.69 83.77 8.99
C TYR A 22 18.42 84.44 8.49
N CYS A 23 18.24 85.72 8.83
CA CYS A 23 17.17 86.54 8.30
C CYS A 23 17.32 86.63 6.77
N PRO A 24 16.29 86.29 5.99
CA PRO A 24 16.38 86.34 4.53
C PRO A 24 16.53 87.77 4.00
N ASN A 25 16.15 88.78 4.78
CA ASN A 25 16.16 90.17 4.36
C ASN A 25 17.48 90.90 4.66
N CYS A 26 18.14 90.61 5.78
CA CYS A 26 19.37 91.31 6.19
C CYS A 26 20.55 90.39 6.53
N GLY A 27 20.40 89.07 6.41
CA GLY A 27 21.47 88.10 6.68
C GLY A 27 21.84 87.94 8.15
N SER A 28 21.21 88.65 9.11
CA SER A 28 21.52 88.50 10.54
C SER A 28 21.06 87.15 11.08
N LYS A 29 21.87 86.51 11.95
CA LYS A 29 21.52 85.21 12.55
C LYS A 29 20.25 85.31 13.42
N LYS A 30 19.27 84.43 13.19
CA LYS A 30 18.01 84.37 13.96
C LYS A 30 18.24 83.71 15.31
N GLN A 31 18.55 84.50 16.36
CA GLN A 31 18.77 83.96 17.70
C GLN A 31 17.49 83.42 18.36
N GLN A 32 16.33 84.02 18.06
CA GLN A 32 15.03 83.72 18.68
C GLN A 32 14.53 82.28 18.46
N PHE A 33 15.05 81.57 17.44
CA PHE A 33 14.64 80.21 17.10
C PHE A 33 15.74 79.17 17.32
N THR A 34 16.82 79.53 18.02
CA THR A 34 17.98 78.63 18.21
C THR A 34 17.60 77.38 19.01
N GLU A 35 16.86 77.54 20.11
CA GLU A 35 16.36 76.41 20.91
C GLU A 35 15.36 75.57 20.12
N HIS A 36 14.44 76.21 19.39
CA HIS A 36 13.49 75.51 18.53
C HIS A 36 14.21 74.66 17.47
N ARG A 37 15.26 75.19 16.82
CA ARG A 37 16.08 74.43 15.85
C ARG A 37 16.85 73.28 16.52
N ALA A 38 17.40 73.50 17.71
CA ALA A 38 18.07 72.45 18.47
C ALA A 38 17.09 71.31 18.84
N ASN A 39 15.90 71.68 19.31
CA ASN A 39 14.82 70.74 19.63
C ASN A 39 14.32 69.99 18.39
N MET A 40 14.15 70.67 17.26
CA MET A 40 13.76 70.02 16.00
C MET A 40 14.83 69.07 15.47
N LYS A 41 16.11 69.40 15.62
CA LYS A 41 17.22 68.50 15.24
C LYS A 41 17.28 67.28 16.14
N ALA A 42 17.10 67.45 17.45
CA ALA A 42 17.04 66.35 18.41
C ALA A 42 15.82 65.45 18.15
N TYR A 43 14.66 66.04 17.88
CA TYR A 43 13.43 65.33 17.54
C TYR A 43 13.59 64.52 16.25
N LYS A 44 14.13 65.13 15.18
CA LYS A 44 14.36 64.44 13.91
C LYS A 44 15.30 63.25 14.08
N LYS A 45 16.37 63.41 14.87
CA LYS A 45 17.28 62.31 15.20
C LYS A 45 16.56 61.19 15.96
N ALA A 46 15.82 61.52 17.03
CA ALA A 46 15.07 60.54 17.80
C ALA A 46 14.01 59.81 16.96
N PHE A 47 13.36 60.52 16.04
CA PHE A 47 12.40 59.94 15.11
C PHE A 47 13.06 58.98 14.12
N GLU A 48 14.18 59.37 13.51
CA GLU A 48 14.94 58.53 12.59
C GLU A 48 15.48 57.28 13.30
N ASP A 49 16.05 57.43 14.50
CA ASP A 49 16.53 56.32 15.33
C ASP A 49 15.38 55.35 15.68
N THR A 50 14.23 55.87 16.12
CA THR A 50 13.04 55.05 16.43
C THR A 50 12.52 54.32 15.20
N ARG A 51 12.40 55.02 14.06
CA ARG A 51 11.95 54.44 12.80
C ARG A 51 12.86 53.30 12.36
N ASN A 52 14.18 53.49 12.45
CA ASN A 52 15.16 52.48 12.06
C ASN A 52 15.08 51.24 12.96
N THR A 53 14.93 51.41 14.28
CA THR A 53 14.72 50.30 15.22
C THR A 53 13.45 49.53 14.90
N VAL A 54 12.30 50.20 14.75
CA VAL A 54 11.03 49.52 14.44
C VAL A 54 11.09 48.78 13.11
N VAL A 55 11.72 49.35 12.07
CA VAL A 55 11.89 48.66 10.77
C VAL A 55 12.79 47.44 10.91
N ALA A 56 13.87 47.52 11.70
CA ALA A 56 14.78 46.40 11.92
C ALA A 56 14.11 45.26 12.71
N GLU A 57 13.35 45.59 13.76
CA GLU A 57 12.58 44.63 14.56
C GLU A 57 11.49 43.96 13.73
N ASN A 58 10.68 44.74 13.00
CA ASN A 58 9.67 44.19 12.09
C ASN A 58 10.27 43.27 11.02
N ARG A 59 11.44 43.62 10.46
CA ARG A 59 12.15 42.74 9.52
C ARG A 59 12.62 41.45 10.18
N ARG A 60 13.15 41.52 11.40
CA ARG A 60 13.60 40.34 12.17
C ARG A 60 12.42 39.42 12.50
N ASP A 61 11.31 39.98 12.91
CA ASP A 61 10.12 39.22 13.29
C ASP A 61 9.41 38.64 12.06
N SER A 62 9.38 39.39 10.95
CA SER A 62 8.92 38.87 9.65
C SER A 62 9.77 37.70 9.15
N LYS A 63 11.11 37.76 9.31
CA LYS A 63 12.00 36.65 8.95
C LYS A 63 11.75 35.41 9.82
N LYS A 64 11.53 35.59 11.14
CA LYS A 64 11.19 34.48 12.04
C LYS A 64 9.84 33.87 11.69
N ALA A 65 8.82 34.68 11.42
CA ALA A 65 7.50 34.21 11.01
C ALA A 65 7.57 33.42 9.69
N ALA A 66 8.33 33.91 8.70
CA ALA A 66 8.56 33.19 7.45
C ALA A 66 9.28 31.84 7.69
N ALA A 67 10.33 31.83 8.52
CA ALA A 67 11.03 30.59 8.87
C ALA A 67 10.12 29.57 9.57
N ILE A 68 9.28 30.02 10.51
CA ILE A 68 8.31 29.16 11.21
C ILE A 68 7.29 28.60 10.22
N ALA A 69 6.77 29.43 9.29
CA ALA A 69 5.84 28.97 8.27
C ALA A 69 6.46 27.89 7.37
N VAL A 70 7.71 28.09 6.94
CA VAL A 70 8.45 27.08 6.15
C VAL A 70 8.64 25.79 6.95
N ILE A 71 9.06 25.86 8.21
CA ILE A 71 9.23 24.69 9.08
C ILE A 71 7.89 23.95 9.25
N ALA A 72 6.79 24.67 9.47
CA ALA A 72 5.47 24.08 9.61
C ALA A 72 5.03 23.34 8.34
N VAL A 73 5.29 23.90 7.15
CA VAL A 73 5.02 23.24 5.87
C VAL A 73 5.88 21.98 5.70
N LEU A 74 7.17 22.05 6.03
CA LEU A 74 8.05 20.87 5.96
C LEU A 74 7.60 19.77 6.91
N ILE A 75 7.21 20.09 8.13
CA ILE A 75 6.65 19.13 9.09
C ILE A 75 5.37 18.51 8.52
N ALA A 76 4.47 19.31 7.95
CA ALA A 76 3.24 18.80 7.34
C ALA A 76 3.52 17.84 6.18
N LEU A 77 4.50 18.16 5.32
CA LEU A 77 4.93 17.29 4.22
C LEU A 77 5.53 15.97 4.73
N ILE A 78 6.39 16.02 5.75
CA ILE A 78 6.98 14.82 6.39
C ILE A 78 5.88 13.94 7.00
N LEU A 79 4.89 14.54 7.67
CA LEU A 79 3.75 13.81 8.23
C LEU A 79 2.87 13.20 7.12
N ALA A 80 2.62 13.93 6.04
CA ALA A 80 1.88 13.42 4.89
C ALA A 80 2.61 12.24 4.24
N GLU A 81 3.93 12.35 4.03
CA GLU A 81 4.77 11.26 3.54
C GLU A 81 4.72 10.05 4.47
N PHE A 82 4.85 10.25 5.79
CA PHE A 82 4.75 9.16 6.76
C PHE A 82 3.41 8.42 6.67
N VAL A 83 2.30 9.16 6.55
CA VAL A 83 0.96 8.59 6.39
C VAL A 83 0.83 7.84 5.07
N VAL A 84 1.32 8.40 3.97
CA VAL A 84 1.27 7.76 2.64
C VAL A 84 2.12 6.49 2.65
N THR A 85 3.35 6.54 3.14
CA THR A 85 4.25 5.38 3.21
C THR A 85 3.68 4.27 4.10
N ARG A 86 3.12 4.62 5.27
CA ARG A 86 2.42 3.66 6.14
C ARG A 86 1.22 3.00 5.45
N ASN A 87 0.57 3.68 4.53
CA ASN A 87 -0.63 3.18 3.84
C ASN A 87 -0.40 2.84 2.36
N ALA A 88 0.85 2.87 1.88
CA ALA A 88 1.16 2.80 0.45
C ALA A 88 0.59 1.52 -0.17
N TYR A 89 0.80 0.38 0.48
CA TYR A 89 0.23 -0.90 0.06
C TYR A 89 -1.30 -0.85 -0.04
N ARG A 90 -1.99 -0.31 0.97
CA ARG A 90 -3.47 -0.23 0.98
C ARG A 90 -3.98 0.71 -0.10
N ILE A 91 -3.28 1.81 -0.36
CA ILE A 91 -3.63 2.78 -1.40
C ILE A 91 -3.47 2.13 -2.78
N MET A 92 -2.33 1.50 -3.04
CA MET A 92 -2.05 0.80 -4.30
C MET A 92 -3.04 -0.34 -4.53
N ALA A 93 -3.29 -1.17 -3.53
CA ALA A 93 -4.21 -2.29 -3.63
C ALA A 93 -5.65 -1.83 -3.92
N LYS A 94 -6.13 -0.77 -3.24
CA LYS A 94 -7.43 -0.16 -3.56
C LYS A 94 -7.45 0.45 -4.96
N HIS A 95 -6.36 1.06 -5.41
CA HIS A 95 -6.27 1.61 -6.76
C HIS A 95 -6.42 0.52 -7.81
N GLN A 96 -5.69 -0.60 -7.67
CA GLN A 96 -5.81 -1.76 -8.56
C GLN A 96 -7.23 -2.34 -8.57
N ALA A 97 -7.83 -2.54 -7.40
CA ALA A 97 -9.22 -2.99 -7.29
C ALA A 97 -10.19 -2.02 -7.98
N ASN A 98 -9.99 -0.70 -7.86
CA ASN A 98 -10.82 0.29 -8.54
C ASN A 98 -10.66 0.25 -10.08
N VAL A 99 -9.46 -0.06 -10.58
CA VAL A 99 -9.24 -0.28 -12.02
C VAL A 99 -10.02 -1.51 -12.48
N ALA A 100 -9.93 -2.63 -11.75
CA ALA A 100 -10.70 -3.83 -12.03
C ALA A 100 -12.21 -3.59 -11.97
N LYS A 101 -12.69 -2.81 -10.99
CA LYS A 101 -14.11 -2.43 -10.85
C LYS A 101 -14.62 -1.68 -12.08
N ARG A 102 -13.84 -0.73 -12.61
CA ARG A 102 -14.20 0.03 -13.83
C ARG A 102 -14.31 -0.88 -15.06
N ASN A 103 -13.55 -1.97 -15.09
CA ASN A 103 -13.53 -2.97 -16.17
C ASN A 103 -14.24 -4.28 -15.77
N SER A 104 -15.17 -4.22 -14.82
CA SER A 104 -15.75 -5.41 -14.16
C SER A 104 -16.35 -6.43 -15.14
N VAL A 105 -17.04 -5.98 -16.19
CA VAL A 105 -17.60 -6.86 -17.23
C VAL A 105 -16.52 -7.72 -17.87
N ALA A 106 -15.39 -7.12 -18.26
CA ALA A 106 -14.29 -7.84 -18.90
C ALA A 106 -13.56 -8.76 -17.92
N VAL A 107 -13.37 -8.31 -16.67
CA VAL A 107 -12.72 -9.12 -15.62
C VAL A 107 -13.55 -10.35 -15.29
N LEU A 108 -14.85 -10.19 -15.03
CA LEU A 108 -15.74 -11.31 -14.71
C LEU A 108 -15.90 -12.27 -15.90
N ALA A 109 -15.99 -11.74 -17.13
CA ALA A 109 -16.00 -12.58 -18.33
C ALA A 109 -14.68 -13.38 -18.50
N ALA A 110 -13.54 -12.81 -18.11
CA ALA A 110 -12.27 -13.53 -18.11
C ALA A 110 -12.24 -14.63 -17.04
N MET A 111 -12.72 -14.35 -15.83
CA MET A 111 -12.80 -15.33 -14.73
C MET A 111 -13.68 -16.53 -15.12
N ASN A 112 -14.87 -16.28 -15.65
CA ASN A 112 -15.77 -17.34 -16.14
C ASN A 112 -15.12 -18.15 -17.28
N ARG A 113 -14.49 -17.47 -18.25
CA ARG A 113 -13.76 -18.16 -19.31
C ARG A 113 -12.63 -19.04 -18.77
N TYR A 114 -11.88 -18.58 -17.77
CA TYR A 114 -10.83 -19.38 -17.15
C TYR A 114 -11.39 -20.60 -16.44
N GLU A 115 -12.49 -20.44 -15.70
CA GLU A 115 -13.17 -21.55 -15.05
C GLU A 115 -13.67 -22.59 -16.05
N GLY A 116 -14.40 -22.17 -17.09
CA GLY A 116 -14.90 -23.08 -18.12
C GLY A 116 -13.83 -23.73 -18.99
N LYS A 117 -12.59 -23.21 -18.99
CA LYS A 117 -11.42 -23.81 -19.66
C LYS A 117 -10.51 -24.57 -18.70
N GLU A 118 -10.92 -24.75 -17.45
CA GLU A 118 -10.12 -25.39 -16.39
C GLU A 118 -8.75 -24.73 -16.15
N GLN A 119 -8.69 -23.42 -16.41
CA GLN A 119 -7.53 -22.56 -16.32
C GLN A 119 -7.41 -21.93 -14.92
N TYR A 120 -7.50 -22.77 -13.89
CA TYR A 120 -7.69 -22.34 -12.50
C TYR A 120 -6.58 -21.43 -11.96
N LYS A 121 -5.33 -21.65 -12.36
CA LYS A 121 -4.21 -20.78 -11.98
C LYS A 121 -4.44 -19.32 -12.37
N PHE A 122 -5.01 -19.07 -13.55
CA PHE A 122 -5.30 -17.72 -14.00
C PHE A 122 -6.44 -17.06 -13.20
N ILE A 123 -7.34 -17.85 -12.58
CA ILE A 123 -8.37 -17.33 -11.67
C ILE A 123 -7.72 -16.78 -10.40
N SER A 124 -6.84 -17.56 -9.74
CA SER A 124 -6.19 -17.11 -8.51
C SER A 124 -5.24 -15.93 -8.78
N GLU A 125 -4.46 -15.97 -9.87
CA GLU A 125 -3.62 -14.85 -10.30
C GLU A 125 -4.44 -13.58 -10.53
N MET A 126 -5.51 -13.66 -11.33
CA MET A 126 -6.41 -12.52 -11.58
C MET A 126 -6.97 -11.95 -10.27
N TRP A 127 -7.33 -12.81 -9.31
CA TRP A 127 -7.86 -12.39 -8.01
C TRP A 127 -6.84 -11.61 -7.17
N TYR A 128 -5.64 -12.16 -6.99
CA TYR A 128 -4.63 -11.58 -6.11
C TYR A 128 -3.90 -10.39 -6.75
N GLU A 129 -3.56 -10.46 -8.03
CA GLU A 129 -2.83 -9.38 -8.73
C GLU A 129 -3.67 -8.11 -8.85
N ASN A 130 -4.99 -8.25 -9.01
CA ASN A 130 -5.91 -7.12 -9.09
C ASN A 130 -6.50 -6.73 -7.72
N ASN A 131 -6.07 -7.37 -6.64
CA ASN A 131 -6.57 -7.11 -5.28
C ASN A 131 -8.11 -7.18 -5.18
N LEU A 132 -8.74 -8.13 -5.88
CA LEU A 132 -10.19 -8.22 -6.01
C LEU A 132 -10.91 -8.48 -4.68
N ARG A 133 -10.19 -8.86 -3.62
CA ARG A 133 -10.72 -8.91 -2.24
C ARG A 133 -11.35 -7.60 -1.76
N TYR A 134 -10.97 -6.45 -2.31
CA TYR A 134 -11.60 -5.16 -1.97
C TYR A 134 -12.95 -4.94 -2.67
N LEU A 135 -13.34 -5.86 -3.56
CA LEU A 135 -14.61 -5.89 -4.27
C LEU A 135 -15.49 -7.07 -3.84
N ASN A 136 -15.17 -7.72 -2.71
CA ASN A 136 -15.87 -8.90 -2.20
C ASN A 136 -17.37 -8.68 -1.87
N GLU A 137 -17.84 -7.44 -1.80
CA GLU A 137 -19.26 -7.10 -1.63
C GLU A 137 -19.97 -6.87 -2.98
N GLU A 138 -19.21 -6.67 -4.06
CA GLU A 138 -19.75 -6.40 -5.38
C GLU A 138 -20.27 -7.69 -6.02
N LYS A 139 -21.47 -7.63 -6.60
CA LYS A 139 -22.08 -8.77 -7.31
C LYS A 139 -21.14 -9.27 -8.42
N GLY A 140 -20.97 -10.59 -8.52
CA GLY A 140 -20.02 -11.25 -9.42
C GLY A 140 -18.62 -11.41 -8.83
N PHE A 141 -18.05 -10.41 -8.18
CA PHE A 141 -16.74 -10.58 -7.51
C PHE A 141 -16.84 -11.40 -6.23
N ARG A 142 -17.94 -11.27 -5.49
CA ARG A 142 -18.18 -12.05 -4.27
C ARG A 142 -18.29 -13.57 -4.52
N GLU A 143 -18.80 -13.94 -5.69
CA GLU A 143 -18.89 -15.32 -6.20
C GLU A 143 -17.48 -15.90 -6.41
N TYR A 144 -16.63 -15.17 -7.14
CA TYR A 144 -15.26 -15.61 -7.43
C TYR A 144 -14.30 -15.60 -6.24
N HIS A 145 -14.69 -15.09 -5.06
CA HIS A 145 -13.81 -15.12 -3.90
C HIS A 145 -13.52 -16.55 -3.43
N ALA A 146 -14.55 -17.39 -3.32
CA ALA A 146 -14.41 -18.79 -2.95
C ALA A 146 -13.68 -19.57 -4.06
N VAL A 147 -14.05 -19.31 -5.32
CA VAL A 147 -13.45 -19.95 -6.50
C VAL A 147 -11.95 -19.68 -6.57
N ALA A 148 -11.53 -18.42 -6.43
CA ALA A 148 -10.12 -18.06 -6.41
C ALA A 148 -9.37 -18.70 -5.23
N ALA A 149 -9.98 -18.77 -4.06
CA ALA A 149 -9.36 -19.39 -2.89
C ALA A 149 -9.18 -20.92 -3.05
N MET A 150 -10.10 -21.61 -3.74
CA MET A 150 -9.95 -23.03 -4.10
C MET A 150 -8.91 -23.23 -5.20
N ALA A 151 -8.94 -22.39 -6.24
CA ALA A 151 -7.98 -22.42 -7.33
C ALA A 151 -6.54 -22.19 -6.85
N ASP A 152 -6.34 -21.30 -5.87
CA ASP A 152 -5.06 -21.06 -5.22
C ASP A 152 -4.57 -22.28 -4.43
N ALA A 153 -5.45 -22.91 -3.64
CA ALA A 153 -5.13 -24.13 -2.92
C ALA A 153 -4.76 -25.27 -3.87
N TYR A 154 -5.50 -25.43 -4.96
CA TYR A 154 -5.17 -26.36 -6.05
C TYR A 154 -3.80 -26.06 -6.66
N GLY A 155 -3.54 -24.78 -7.00
CA GLY A 155 -2.28 -24.34 -7.59
C GLY A 155 -1.06 -24.64 -6.72
N ASN A 156 -1.18 -24.53 -5.40
CA ASN A 156 -0.10 -24.88 -4.47
C ASN A 156 0.26 -26.38 -4.56
N VAL A 157 -0.73 -27.27 -4.61
CA VAL A 157 -0.48 -28.71 -4.77
C VAL A 157 0.17 -29.00 -6.12
N VAL A 158 -0.37 -28.42 -7.20
CA VAL A 158 0.19 -28.58 -8.56
C VAL A 158 1.64 -28.09 -8.65
N SER A 159 1.97 -26.98 -7.98
CA SER A 159 3.34 -26.46 -7.93
C SER A 159 4.32 -27.43 -7.28
N GLU A 160 3.90 -28.09 -6.19
CA GLU A 160 4.76 -29.08 -5.52
C GLU A 160 4.87 -30.37 -6.31
N ILE A 161 3.78 -30.86 -6.92
CA ILE A 161 3.84 -31.99 -7.86
C ILE A 161 4.78 -31.66 -9.02
N SER A 162 4.71 -30.45 -9.57
CA SER A 162 5.61 -30.00 -10.64
C SER A 162 7.07 -29.94 -10.16
N SER A 163 7.29 -29.57 -8.90
CA SER A 163 8.63 -29.56 -8.30
C SER A 163 9.18 -30.97 -8.07
N PHE A 164 8.32 -31.91 -7.68
CA PHE A 164 8.64 -33.33 -7.63
C PHE A 164 8.99 -33.88 -9.02
N MET A 165 8.21 -33.55 -10.06
CA MET A 165 8.52 -33.98 -11.43
C MET A 165 9.89 -33.48 -11.91
N ARG A 166 10.29 -32.26 -11.53
CA ARG A 166 11.64 -31.74 -11.84
C ARG A 166 12.74 -32.55 -11.16
N LEU A 167 12.52 -32.94 -9.90
CA LEU A 167 13.44 -33.83 -9.18
C LEU A 167 13.58 -35.18 -9.88
N ILE A 168 12.46 -35.79 -10.32
CA ILE A 168 12.49 -37.06 -11.06
C ILE A 168 13.22 -36.91 -12.40
N ALA A 169 13.02 -35.79 -13.11
CA ALA A 169 13.64 -35.56 -14.41
C ALA A 169 15.14 -35.24 -14.33
N ASP A 170 15.59 -34.66 -13.22
CA ASP A 170 16.99 -34.31 -12.97
C ASP A 170 17.36 -34.61 -11.50
N PRO A 171 17.65 -35.88 -11.17
CA PRO A 171 17.96 -36.31 -9.81
C PRO A 171 19.20 -35.61 -9.21
N GLU A 172 20.14 -35.18 -10.06
CA GLU A 172 21.36 -34.47 -9.65
C GLU A 172 21.11 -33.00 -9.29
N SER A 173 19.91 -32.46 -9.62
CA SER A 173 19.55 -31.08 -9.30
C SER A 173 19.34 -30.82 -7.80
N ASP A 174 19.13 -31.86 -7.00
CA ASP A 174 18.96 -31.73 -5.56
C ASP A 174 20.29 -31.91 -4.83
N TYR A 175 20.74 -30.83 -4.19
CA TYR A 175 21.99 -30.81 -3.43
C TYR A 175 21.98 -31.80 -2.25
N GLU A 176 20.82 -32.15 -1.71
CA GLU A 176 20.68 -33.08 -0.57
C GLU A 176 20.55 -34.56 -1.01
N GLY A 177 20.58 -34.82 -2.33
CA GLY A 177 20.44 -36.15 -2.91
C GLY A 177 18.98 -36.51 -3.22
N PHE A 178 18.81 -37.50 -4.11
CA PHE A 178 17.51 -37.88 -4.66
C PHE A 178 16.52 -38.37 -3.60
N GLU A 179 16.92 -39.29 -2.72
CA GLU A 179 16.05 -39.85 -1.66
C GLU A 179 15.54 -38.75 -0.72
N THR A 180 16.43 -37.92 -0.17
CA THR A 180 16.07 -36.76 0.66
C THR A 180 15.15 -35.79 -0.08
N GLY A 181 15.40 -35.58 -1.37
CA GLY A 181 14.54 -34.80 -2.25
C GLY A 181 13.13 -35.38 -2.36
N VAL A 182 13.00 -36.70 -2.56
CA VAL A 182 11.71 -37.40 -2.66
C VAL A 182 10.93 -37.24 -1.37
N GLU A 183 11.54 -37.51 -0.22
CA GLU A 183 10.92 -37.36 1.10
C GLU A 183 10.35 -35.94 1.30
N ARG A 184 11.19 -34.93 1.06
CA ARG A 184 10.83 -33.52 1.23
C ARG A 184 9.69 -33.10 0.32
N ARG A 185 9.72 -33.51 -0.96
CA ARG A 185 8.68 -33.16 -1.93
C ARG A 185 7.36 -33.89 -1.65
N ALA A 186 7.41 -35.16 -1.31
CA ALA A 186 6.24 -35.92 -0.87
C ALA A 186 5.59 -35.28 0.37
N GLY A 187 6.40 -34.82 1.33
CA GLY A 187 5.95 -34.06 2.49
C GLY A 187 5.19 -32.78 2.11
N TYR A 188 5.75 -31.94 1.23
CA TYR A 188 5.05 -30.73 0.79
C TYR A 188 3.75 -31.02 0.03
N VAL A 189 3.75 -32.03 -0.87
CA VAL A 189 2.51 -32.44 -1.55
C VAL A 189 1.46 -32.92 -0.53
N ALA A 190 1.85 -33.71 0.47
CA ALA A 190 0.95 -34.15 1.53
C ALA A 190 0.33 -32.98 2.30
N ASP A 191 1.15 -31.97 2.66
CA ASP A 191 0.74 -30.81 3.44
C ASP A 191 -0.27 -29.94 2.69
N TYR A 192 0.07 -29.58 1.44
CA TYR A 192 -0.81 -28.77 0.61
C TYR A 192 -2.07 -29.53 0.21
N TYR A 193 -1.97 -30.83 -0.11
CA TYR A 193 -3.13 -31.64 -0.46
C TYR A 193 -4.06 -31.84 0.74
N HIS A 194 -3.51 -32.07 1.94
CA HIS A 194 -4.31 -32.13 3.17
C HIS A 194 -5.03 -30.80 3.45
N SER A 195 -4.33 -29.67 3.24
CA SER A 195 -4.92 -28.34 3.39
C SER A 195 -6.01 -28.07 2.35
N PHE A 196 -5.81 -28.50 1.11
CA PHE A 196 -6.83 -28.47 0.06
C PHE A 196 -8.06 -29.29 0.45
N LEU A 197 -7.89 -30.53 0.92
CA LEU A 197 -9.02 -31.39 1.33
C LEU A 197 -9.82 -30.80 2.48
N LYS A 198 -9.17 -30.17 3.48
CA LYS A 198 -9.88 -29.45 4.55
C LYS A 198 -10.71 -28.30 4.01
N LYS A 199 -10.17 -27.54 3.04
CA LYS A 199 -10.90 -26.45 2.39
C LYS A 199 -12.08 -26.99 1.58
N TYR A 200 -11.85 -28.04 0.78
CA TYR A 200 -12.87 -28.74 0.02
C TYR A 200 -13.99 -29.24 0.93
N GLU A 201 -13.66 -29.88 2.06
CA GLU A 201 -14.65 -30.36 3.02
C GLU A 201 -15.49 -29.21 3.60
N ALA A 202 -14.85 -28.08 3.95
CA ALA A 202 -15.55 -26.88 4.42
C ALA A 202 -16.47 -26.24 3.36
N TYR A 203 -16.15 -26.42 2.09
CA TYR A 203 -16.85 -25.79 0.96
C TYR A 203 -17.96 -26.68 0.41
N VAL A 204 -17.75 -27.99 0.39
CA VAL A 204 -18.62 -28.95 -0.29
C VAL A 204 -19.40 -29.80 0.71
N THR A 205 -18.71 -30.44 1.65
CA THR A 205 -19.34 -31.39 2.59
C THR A 205 -20.04 -30.68 3.74
N ASN A 206 -19.38 -29.67 4.30
CA ASN A 206 -19.81 -28.94 5.49
C ASN A 206 -20.27 -27.52 5.15
N PHE A 207 -20.79 -27.30 3.94
CA PHE A 207 -21.26 -25.99 3.51
C PHE A 207 -22.38 -25.48 4.43
N LYS A 208 -22.14 -24.34 5.08
CA LYS A 208 -23.05 -23.71 6.05
C LYS A 208 -23.18 -22.22 5.76
N PRO A 209 -23.93 -21.83 4.72
CA PRO A 209 -24.06 -20.43 4.29
C PRO A 209 -24.67 -19.52 5.35
N ASP A 210 -25.48 -20.08 6.26
CA ASP A 210 -26.14 -19.33 7.33
C ASP A 210 -25.26 -19.16 8.59
N ASP A 211 -24.05 -19.73 8.62
CA ASP A 211 -23.12 -19.53 9.73
C ASP A 211 -22.53 -18.11 9.64
N LYS A 212 -22.72 -17.32 10.69
CA LYS A 212 -22.20 -15.95 10.78
C LYS A 212 -20.67 -15.85 10.70
N TYR A 213 -19.96 -16.95 10.92
CA TYR A 213 -18.50 -17.03 10.80
C TYR A 213 -18.03 -17.57 9.44
N TYR A 214 -18.95 -17.84 8.52
CA TYR A 214 -18.59 -18.33 7.19
C TYR A 214 -17.89 -17.23 6.39
N THR A 215 -16.67 -17.54 5.92
CA THR A 215 -15.75 -16.53 5.37
C THR A 215 -16.11 -16.07 3.96
N TYR A 216 -16.88 -16.87 3.21
CA TYR A 216 -17.14 -16.66 1.79
C TYR A 216 -18.63 -16.42 1.53
N HIS A 217 -18.96 -15.58 0.54
CA HIS A 217 -20.35 -15.31 0.23
C HIS A 217 -21.03 -16.56 -0.38
N PRO A 218 -22.31 -16.86 -0.06
CA PRO A 218 -23.02 -18.03 -0.60
C PRO A 218 -23.03 -18.11 -2.14
N ASP A 219 -23.03 -16.97 -2.83
CA ASP A 219 -22.88 -16.87 -4.29
C ASP A 219 -21.63 -17.61 -4.84
N GLY A 220 -20.60 -17.86 -4.04
CA GLY A 220 -19.43 -18.65 -4.48
C GLY A 220 -19.65 -20.17 -4.47
N PHE A 221 -20.87 -20.63 -4.17
CA PHE A 221 -21.24 -22.03 -4.00
C PHE A 221 -22.46 -22.40 -4.86
N THR A 222 -22.54 -21.80 -6.05
CA THR A 222 -23.48 -22.24 -7.09
C THR A 222 -23.17 -23.68 -7.51
N GLU A 223 -24.14 -24.35 -8.13
CA GLU A 223 -23.93 -25.70 -8.67
C GLU A 223 -22.73 -25.76 -9.63
N GLU A 224 -22.56 -24.74 -10.47
CA GLU A 224 -21.42 -24.60 -11.39
C GLU A 224 -20.07 -24.56 -10.66
N HIS A 225 -19.92 -23.71 -9.64
CA HIS A 225 -18.67 -23.64 -8.87
C HIS A 225 -18.42 -24.89 -8.04
N MET A 226 -19.48 -25.52 -7.53
CA MET A 226 -19.38 -26.76 -6.77
C MET A 226 -18.92 -27.92 -7.67
N GLU A 227 -19.37 -27.95 -8.93
CA GLU A 227 -18.83 -28.85 -9.94
C GLU A 227 -17.35 -28.56 -10.21
N THR A 228 -16.96 -27.28 -10.34
CA THR A 228 -15.56 -26.87 -10.45
C THR A 228 -14.72 -27.39 -9.28
N TYR A 229 -15.21 -27.28 -8.03
CA TYR A 229 -14.49 -27.79 -6.86
C TYR A 229 -14.29 -29.30 -6.92
N GLY A 230 -15.32 -30.03 -7.37
CA GLY A 230 -15.23 -31.47 -7.64
C GLY A 230 -14.13 -31.81 -8.66
N LYS A 231 -14.10 -31.09 -9.79
CA LYS A 231 -13.07 -31.25 -10.83
C LYS A 231 -11.67 -30.96 -10.31
N LEU A 232 -11.48 -29.91 -9.51
CA LEU A 232 -10.19 -29.61 -8.88
C LEU A 232 -9.70 -30.79 -8.03
N LYS A 233 -10.57 -31.35 -7.20
CA LYS A 233 -10.24 -32.50 -6.35
C LYS A 233 -9.87 -33.72 -7.20
N GLU A 234 -10.67 -34.03 -8.21
CA GLU A 234 -10.42 -35.19 -9.08
C GLU A 234 -9.12 -35.02 -9.88
N ASN A 235 -8.85 -33.83 -10.41
CA ASN A 235 -7.59 -33.53 -11.10
C ASN A 235 -6.38 -33.75 -10.18
N LEU A 236 -6.45 -33.32 -8.92
CA LEU A 236 -5.39 -33.61 -7.93
C LEU A 236 -5.24 -35.10 -7.67
N ARG A 237 -6.34 -35.85 -7.57
CA ARG A 237 -6.29 -37.31 -7.41
C ARG A 237 -5.63 -37.99 -8.59
N CYS A 238 -5.99 -37.62 -9.82
CA CYS A 238 -5.35 -38.13 -11.03
C CYS A 238 -3.86 -37.81 -11.06
N MET A 239 -3.45 -36.59 -10.70
CA MET A 239 -2.03 -36.21 -10.66
C MET A 239 -1.26 -36.98 -9.59
N ILE A 240 -1.81 -37.12 -8.39
CA ILE A 240 -1.17 -37.92 -7.32
C ILE A 240 -1.06 -39.37 -7.78
N SER A 241 -2.12 -39.95 -8.32
CA SER A 241 -2.11 -41.31 -8.81
C SER A 241 -1.06 -41.53 -9.89
N TYR A 242 -1.04 -40.65 -10.88
CA TYR A 242 -0.11 -40.74 -12.00
C TYR A 242 1.34 -40.50 -11.58
N TYR A 243 1.63 -39.44 -10.80
CA TYR A 243 3.02 -39.07 -10.50
C TYR A 243 3.60 -39.82 -9.30
N TYR A 244 2.82 -40.19 -8.30
CA TYR A 244 3.31 -40.94 -7.14
C TYR A 244 3.04 -42.43 -7.22
N GLY A 245 2.16 -42.90 -8.12
CA GLY A 245 1.90 -44.34 -8.28
C GLY A 245 0.83 -44.92 -7.35
N ILE A 246 0.05 -44.08 -6.66
CA ILE A 246 -1.08 -44.55 -5.84
C ILE A 246 -2.25 -44.89 -6.78
N PRO A 247 -2.80 -46.12 -6.78
CA PRO A 247 -3.92 -46.48 -7.65
C PRO A 247 -5.16 -45.60 -7.41
N MET A 248 -5.93 -45.31 -8.47
CA MET A 248 -7.11 -44.43 -8.36
C MET A 248 -8.18 -45.00 -7.42
N GLU A 249 -8.31 -46.33 -7.38
CA GLU A 249 -9.19 -47.06 -6.46
C GLU A 249 -8.82 -46.89 -4.97
N GLU A 250 -7.56 -46.54 -4.67
CA GLU A 250 -7.10 -46.29 -3.30
C GLU A 250 -7.27 -44.81 -2.86
N MET A 251 -7.60 -43.90 -3.80
CA MET A 251 -7.60 -42.46 -3.52
C MET A 251 -8.66 -42.03 -2.49
N ASP A 252 -9.77 -42.76 -2.39
CA ASP A 252 -10.78 -42.52 -1.36
C ASP A 252 -10.26 -42.80 0.05
N ASP A 253 -9.40 -43.81 0.21
CA ASP A 253 -8.78 -44.13 1.50
C ASP A 253 -7.59 -43.22 1.77
N PHE A 254 -6.80 -42.90 0.74
CA PHE A 254 -5.74 -41.90 0.82
C PHE A 254 -6.27 -40.54 1.32
N ASP A 255 -7.41 -40.09 0.80
CA ASP A 255 -8.05 -38.83 1.21
C ASP A 255 -8.38 -38.79 2.70
N LYS A 256 -8.70 -39.92 3.32
CA LYS A 256 -9.06 -40.03 4.74
C LYS A 256 -7.84 -40.08 5.67
N LEU A 257 -6.63 -40.33 5.13
CA LEU A 257 -5.41 -40.39 5.92
C LEU A 257 -5.11 -39.06 6.62
N SER A 258 -4.46 -39.12 7.79
CA SER A 258 -3.87 -37.92 8.40
C SER A 258 -2.76 -37.36 7.51
N GLN A 259 -2.41 -36.08 7.69
CA GLN A 259 -1.31 -35.43 6.96
C GLN A 259 -0.01 -36.24 7.00
N ALA A 260 0.42 -36.68 8.19
CA ALA A 260 1.62 -37.50 8.35
C ALA A 260 1.52 -38.85 7.61
N LYS A 261 0.35 -39.50 7.63
CA LYS A 261 0.15 -40.76 6.92
C LYS A 261 0.11 -40.58 5.40
N LYS A 262 -0.39 -39.44 4.91
CA LYS A 262 -0.31 -39.09 3.48
C LYS A 262 1.13 -38.93 3.04
N SER A 263 1.96 -38.25 3.84
CA SER A 263 3.39 -38.09 3.55
C SER A 263 4.08 -39.44 3.43
N ILE A 264 3.91 -40.31 4.41
CA ILE A 264 4.51 -41.67 4.39
C ILE A 264 4.04 -42.44 3.15
N ARG A 265 2.73 -42.49 2.89
CA ARG A 265 2.19 -43.21 1.73
C ARG A 265 2.71 -42.68 0.39
N LEU A 266 2.92 -41.37 0.26
CA LEU A 266 3.49 -40.75 -0.94
C LEU A 266 4.98 -41.08 -1.10
N ILE A 267 5.74 -41.13 0.01
CA ILE A 267 7.16 -41.53 0.00
C ILE A 267 7.27 -42.98 -0.46
N ASP A 268 6.59 -43.90 0.23
CA ASP A 268 6.61 -45.33 -0.09
C ASP A 268 6.24 -45.57 -1.58
N ALA A 269 5.21 -44.88 -2.08
CA ALA A 269 4.78 -45.01 -3.47
C ALA A 269 5.80 -44.46 -4.47
N ALA A 270 6.45 -43.35 -4.14
CA ALA A 270 7.48 -42.75 -4.99
C ALA A 270 8.75 -43.60 -5.02
N GLU A 271 9.15 -44.18 -3.90
CA GLU A 271 10.30 -45.09 -3.80
C GLU A 271 10.07 -46.35 -4.65
N GLU A 272 8.92 -47.02 -4.46
CA GLU A 272 8.53 -48.20 -5.26
C GLU A 272 8.53 -47.86 -6.76
N LYS A 273 8.06 -46.66 -7.12
CA LYS A 273 7.93 -46.26 -8.52
C LYS A 273 9.25 -45.85 -9.18
N TYR A 274 10.11 -45.11 -8.48
CA TYR A 274 11.27 -44.44 -9.10
C TYR A 274 12.63 -44.82 -8.53
N VAL A 275 12.70 -45.33 -7.29
CA VAL A 275 13.96 -45.74 -6.67
C VAL A 275 14.23 -47.20 -6.97
N ASP A 276 13.28 -48.08 -6.67
CA ASP A 276 13.46 -49.53 -6.84
C ASP A 276 13.59 -49.92 -8.32
N ASN A 277 12.78 -49.31 -9.19
CA ASN A 277 12.82 -49.54 -10.64
C ASN A 277 14.03 -48.93 -11.37
N ALA A 278 14.88 -48.15 -10.69
CA ALA A 278 16.12 -47.61 -11.26
C ALA A 278 17.33 -48.54 -11.05
N THR A 279 17.16 -49.62 -10.29
CA THR A 279 18.24 -50.57 -9.92
C THR A 279 18.18 -51.92 -10.64
N GLU A 280 17.20 -52.12 -11.55
CA GLU A 280 17.15 -53.22 -12.53
C GLU A 280 17.59 -52.79 -13.93
#